data_AF-A0A923UNI9-F1
#
_entry.id   AF-A0A923UNI9-F1
#
_cell.length_a   1.000
_cell.length_b   1.000
_cell.length_c   1.000
_cell.angle_alpha   90.00
_cell.angle_beta   90.00
_cell.angle_gamma   90.00
#
_symmetry.space_group_name_H-M   'P 1'
#
loop_
_entity.id
_entity.type
_entity.pdbx_description
1 polymer ?
#
loop_
_entity_poly.entity_id
_entity_poly.type
_entity_poly.pdbx_seq_one_letter_code
_entity_poly.pdbx_strand_id
1 'polypeptide(L)'
;MGTKRVANLFDKWLGTNSQIVLELAECPVWVIPQNAPLNYPKNFMYTADFKRYNILVTHKILEIAKPLAATCRVIHIHDYYELISNQTLKEKITELKHEFEDEADITIKNLNREHIYKGLKTYVKNFINPTFLR
;
A
#
# COMPACT_ATOMS: atom_id res chain seq x y z
N MET A 1 4.51 -16.10 -6.21
CA MET A 1 5.09 -17.12 -5.30
C MET A 1 4.10 -17.38 -4.17
N GLY A 2 3.88 -18.65 -3.78
CA GLY A 2 2.98 -18.99 -2.67
C GLY A 2 3.67 -18.94 -1.29
N THR A 3 2.93 -18.62 -0.22
CA THR A 3 3.41 -18.68 1.18
C THR A 3 2.50 -19.51 2.08
N LYS A 4 3.11 -20.18 3.07
CA LYS A 4 2.39 -20.95 4.12
C LYS A 4 1.85 -20.00 5.20
N ARG A 5 0.71 -20.35 5.81
CA ARG A 5 -0.06 -19.51 6.74
C ARG A 5 0.71 -19.09 8.01
N VAL A 6 0.54 -17.83 8.41
CA VAL A 6 0.29 -17.44 9.81
C VAL A 6 -0.87 -16.44 9.89
N ALA A 7 -1.68 -16.52 10.96
CA ALA A 7 -2.97 -15.85 11.14
C ALA A 7 -2.94 -14.31 11.11
N ASN A 8 -1.76 -13.69 11.15
CA ASN A 8 -1.59 -12.24 11.17
C ASN A 8 -0.78 -11.79 9.96
N LEU A 9 -1.40 -10.97 9.09
CA LEU A 9 -0.81 -10.37 7.88
C LEU A 9 0.59 -9.76 8.12
N PHE A 10 0.82 -9.24 9.33
CA PHE A 10 2.01 -8.46 9.67
C PHE A 10 3.02 -9.17 10.58
N ASP A 11 2.69 -10.33 11.16
CA ASP A 11 3.54 -10.88 12.22
C ASP A 11 4.39 -12.07 11.74
N LYS A 12 3.92 -12.90 10.78
CA LYS A 12 4.65 -14.13 10.37
C LYS A 12 4.25 -14.72 8.99
N TRP A 13 3.96 -13.90 7.98
CA TRP A 13 3.54 -14.43 6.66
C TRP A 13 4.71 -14.96 5.81
N LEU A 14 5.87 -14.29 5.82
CA LEU A 14 6.93 -14.53 4.85
C LEU A 14 7.83 -15.69 5.30
N GLY A 15 7.83 -16.79 4.54
CA GLY A 15 8.83 -17.84 4.69
C GLY A 15 10.19 -17.38 4.14
N THR A 16 11.28 -18.00 4.61
CA THR A 16 12.66 -17.66 4.22
C THR A 16 12.88 -17.63 2.70
N ASN A 17 12.35 -18.63 1.97
CA ASN A 17 12.46 -18.64 0.50
C ASN A 17 11.75 -17.44 -0.15
N SER A 18 10.58 -17.05 0.36
CA SER A 18 9.84 -15.90 -0.17
C SER A 18 10.52 -14.58 0.13
N GLN A 19 11.21 -14.48 1.27
CA GLN A 19 12.02 -13.32 1.58
C GLN A 19 13.21 -13.21 0.63
N ILE A 20 13.96 -14.30 0.41
CA ILE A 20 15.10 -14.30 -0.52
C ILE A 20 14.66 -13.89 -1.94
N VAL A 21 13.55 -14.44 -2.42
CA VAL A 21 13.02 -14.07 -3.75
C VAL A 21 12.58 -12.60 -3.78
N LEU A 22 11.94 -12.09 -2.72
CA LEU A 22 11.56 -10.68 -2.64
C LEU A 22 12.77 -9.75 -2.66
N GLU A 23 13.89 -10.15 -2.05
CA GLU A 23 15.11 -9.35 -1.96
C GLU A 23 15.94 -9.39 -3.25
N LEU A 24 15.97 -10.52 -3.96
CA LEU A 24 16.88 -10.74 -5.09
C LEU A 24 16.23 -10.63 -6.48
N ALA A 25 14.90 -10.64 -6.58
CA ALA A 25 14.23 -10.59 -7.88
C ALA A 25 14.42 -9.24 -8.57
N GLU A 26 14.74 -9.28 -9.87
CA GLU A 26 14.83 -8.09 -10.73
C GLU A 26 13.46 -7.60 -11.23
N CYS A 27 12.38 -8.28 -10.84
CA CYS A 27 11.01 -7.98 -11.26
C CYS A 27 10.05 -7.92 -10.06
N PRO A 28 8.88 -7.26 -10.20
CA PRO A 28 7.87 -7.22 -9.14
C PRO A 28 7.42 -8.62 -8.73
N VAL A 29 7.51 -8.92 -7.43
CA VAL A 29 7.13 -10.22 -6.88
C VAL A 29 5.76 -10.15 -6.21
N TRP A 30 4.84 -10.99 -6.67
CA TRP A 30 3.55 -11.19 -6.00
C TRP A 30 3.67 -12.35 -5.01
N VAL A 31 3.49 -12.04 -3.74
CA VAL A 31 3.44 -13.04 -2.67
C VAL A 31 1.98 -13.35 -2.38
N ILE A 32 1.56 -14.59 -2.63
CA ILE A 32 0.15 -15.00 -2.55
C ILE A 32 -0.02 -16.02 -1.41
N PRO A 33 -0.94 -15.79 -0.45
CA PRO A 33 -1.26 -16.77 0.59
C PRO A 33 -1.81 -18.08 0.04
N GLN A 34 -1.48 -19.19 0.70
CA GLN A 34 -1.96 -20.54 0.33
C GLN A 34 -3.48 -20.67 0.13
N ASN A 35 -4.30 -19.87 0.83
CA ASN A 35 -5.77 -19.91 0.76
C ASN A 35 -6.35 -18.59 0.24
N ALA A 36 -5.59 -17.81 -0.52
CA ALA A 36 -6.14 -16.63 -1.17
C ALA A 36 -7.25 -17.06 -2.15
N PRO A 37 -8.41 -16.38 -2.18
CA PRO A 37 -9.45 -16.68 -3.15
C PRO A 37 -8.91 -16.50 -4.57
N LEU A 38 -9.32 -17.38 -5.49
CA LEU A 38 -8.89 -17.36 -6.89
C LEU A 38 -9.64 -16.29 -7.72
N ASN A 39 -9.71 -15.07 -7.18
CA ASN A 39 -10.40 -13.93 -7.79
C ASN A 39 -9.37 -12.86 -8.18
N TYR A 40 -9.67 -12.09 -9.22
CA TYR A 40 -8.86 -10.92 -9.57
C TYR A 40 -8.93 -9.86 -8.46
N PRO A 41 -7.81 -9.19 -8.13
CA PRO A 41 -7.81 -8.14 -7.12
C PRO A 41 -8.66 -6.96 -7.59
N LYS A 42 -9.57 -6.50 -6.72
CA LYS A 42 -10.43 -5.33 -6.95
C LYS A 42 -9.96 -4.07 -6.25
N ASN A 43 -8.96 -4.20 -5.39
CA ASN A 43 -8.38 -3.12 -4.62
C ASN A 43 -6.87 -3.30 -4.55
N PHE A 44 -6.13 -2.31 -5.03
CA PHE A 44 -4.70 -2.17 -4.85
C PHE A 44 -4.44 -1.11 -3.78
N MET A 45 -3.49 -1.39 -2.91
CA MET A 45 -3.11 -0.47 -1.85
C MET A 45 -1.61 -0.56 -1.64
N TYR A 46 -0.94 0.58 -1.65
CA TYR A 46 0.49 0.63 -1.34
C TYR A 46 0.81 1.82 -0.45
N THR A 47 1.92 1.69 0.28
CA THR A 47 2.43 2.74 1.17
C THR A 47 3.45 3.59 0.43
N ALA A 48 3.26 4.91 0.44
CA ALA A 48 4.18 5.90 -0.12
C ALA A 48 5.03 6.51 1.00
N ASP A 49 6.35 6.50 0.81
CA ASP A 49 7.31 7.16 1.72
C ASP A 49 7.70 8.57 1.23
N PHE A 50 7.20 8.99 0.07
CA PHE A 50 7.45 10.30 -0.54
C PHE A 50 8.93 10.67 -0.71
N LYS A 51 9.86 9.69 -0.68
CA LYS A 51 11.28 9.94 -0.91
C LYS A 51 11.56 10.20 -2.38
N ARG A 52 11.18 9.26 -3.26
CA ARG A 52 11.36 9.36 -4.73
C ARG A 52 10.29 8.58 -5.50
N TYR A 53 10.07 8.96 -6.76
CA TYR A 53 9.32 8.19 -7.78
C TYR A 53 7.85 7.86 -7.47
N ASN A 54 7.18 8.60 -6.59
CA ASN A 54 5.80 8.25 -6.20
C ASN A 54 4.82 8.36 -7.38
N ILE A 55 4.94 9.40 -8.22
CA ILE A 55 4.14 9.54 -9.46
C ILE A 55 4.35 8.33 -10.39
N LEU A 56 5.60 7.98 -10.67
CA LEU A 56 5.94 6.84 -11.52
C LEU A 56 5.42 5.51 -10.96
N VAL A 57 5.55 5.29 -9.64
CA VAL A 57 5.04 4.09 -8.97
C VAL A 57 3.52 4.04 -9.06
N THR A 58 2.83 5.18 -8.84
CA THR A 58 1.39 5.26 -8.99
C THR A 58 0.94 4.87 -10.40
N HIS A 59 1.58 5.42 -11.45
CA HIS A 59 1.25 5.04 -12.83
C HIS A 59 1.44 3.54 -13.07
N LYS A 60 2.55 2.95 -12.62
CA LYS A 60 2.79 1.50 -12.77
C LYS A 60 1.73 0.65 -12.06
N ILE A 61 1.25 1.09 -10.91
CA ILE A 61 0.15 0.39 -10.22
C ILE A 61 -1.17 0.56 -10.99
N LEU A 62 -1.45 1.74 -11.53
CA LEU A 62 -2.64 2.01 -12.34
C LEU A 62 -2.64 1.21 -13.66
N GLU A 63 -1.49 1.02 -14.30
CA GLU A 63 -1.33 0.17 -15.50
C GLU A 63 -1.80 -1.28 -15.22
N ILE A 64 -1.60 -1.78 -14.00
CA ILE A 64 -2.05 -3.10 -13.57
C ILE A 64 -3.53 -3.07 -13.14
N ALA A 65 -3.96 -2.02 -12.45
CA ALA A 65 -5.28 -1.94 -11.84
C ALA A 65 -6.40 -1.64 -12.85
N LYS A 66 -6.16 -0.76 -13.83
CA LYS A 66 -7.18 -0.31 -14.82
C LYS A 66 -7.77 -1.49 -15.60
N PRO A 67 -7.00 -2.43 -16.18
CA PRO A 67 -7.55 -3.60 -16.88
C PRO A 67 -8.40 -4.52 -15.99
N LEU A 68 -8.22 -4.45 -14.66
CA LEU A 68 -8.93 -5.27 -13.69
C LEU A 68 -10.20 -4.59 -13.15
N ALA A 69 -10.47 -3.34 -13.58
CA ALA A 69 -11.47 -2.45 -13.00
C ALA A 69 -11.31 -2.40 -11.46
N ALA A 70 -10.07 -2.23 -11.02
CA ALA A 70 -9.69 -2.21 -9.62
C ALA A 70 -9.39 -0.79 -9.17
N THR A 71 -9.73 -0.47 -7.92
CA THR A 71 -9.40 0.82 -7.32
C THR A 71 -7.99 0.80 -6.71
N CYS A 72 -7.34 1.94 -6.66
CA CYS A 72 -6.01 2.14 -6.13
C CYS A 72 -6.04 3.07 -4.92
N ARG A 73 -5.30 2.71 -3.87
CA ARG A 73 -5.14 3.56 -2.69
C ARG A 73 -3.68 3.77 -2.36
N VAL A 74 -3.25 5.03 -2.42
CA VAL A 74 -1.94 5.47 -1.95
C VAL A 74 -2.08 5.90 -0.50
N ILE A 75 -1.24 5.35 0.37
CA ILE A 75 -1.28 5.68 1.79
C ILE A 75 0.07 6.17 2.24
N HIS A 76 0.10 7.34 2.85
CA HIS A 76 1.24 7.77 3.65
C HIS A 76 0.84 7.81 5.11
N ILE A 77 1.63 7.12 5.93
CA ILE A 77 1.47 7.08 7.38
C ILE A 77 2.73 7.68 7.97
N HIS A 78 2.55 8.74 8.73
CA HIS A 78 3.63 9.52 9.30
C HIS A 78 3.34 9.81 10.77
N ASP A 79 4.38 10.14 11.53
CA ASP A 79 4.24 10.64 12.89
C ASP A 79 3.92 12.15 12.91
N TYR A 80 3.67 12.70 14.09
CA TYR A 80 3.30 14.11 14.25
C TYR A 80 4.39 15.08 13.78
N TYR A 81 5.66 14.69 13.79
CA TYR A 81 6.78 15.58 13.53
C TYR A 81 7.16 15.64 12.05
N GLU A 82 6.88 14.58 11.29
CA GLU A 82 7.34 14.45 9.90
C GLU A 82 6.83 15.59 8.99
N LEU A 83 5.54 15.91 9.02
CA LEU A 83 4.99 17.00 8.18
C LEU A 83 5.31 18.40 8.71
N ILE A 84 5.54 18.55 10.02
CA ILE A 84 5.86 19.84 10.62
C ILE A 84 7.29 20.24 10.24
N SER A 85 8.20 19.26 10.25
CA SER A 85 9.62 19.45 9.98
C SER A 85 9.98 19.41 8.49
N ASN A 86 9.08 18.93 7.62
CA ASN A 86 9.40 18.69 6.21
C ASN A 86 8.40 19.37 5.25
N GLN A 87 8.70 20.61 4.87
CA GLN A 87 7.91 21.36 3.88
C GLN A 87 7.91 20.67 2.51
N THR A 88 9.04 20.07 2.10
CA THR A 88 9.15 19.37 0.81
C THR A 88 8.25 18.13 0.74
N LEU A 89 7.95 17.50 1.87
CA LEU A 89 7.01 16.37 1.93
C LEU A 89 5.57 16.81 1.64
N LYS A 90 5.14 17.96 2.19
CA LYS A 90 3.80 18.51 1.91
C LYS A 90 3.62 18.83 0.44
N GLU A 91 4.65 19.42 -0.17
CA GLU A 91 4.67 19.76 -1.60
C GLU A 91 4.54 18.49 -2.45
N LYS A 92 5.34 17.45 -2.19
CA LYS A 92 5.25 16.17 -2.90
C LYS A 92 3.91 15.46 -2.75
N ILE A 93 3.30 15.52 -1.57
CA ILE A 93 1.95 14.96 -1.35
C ILE A 93 0.92 15.74 -2.18
N THR A 94 1.07 17.07 -2.25
CA THR A 94 0.16 17.94 -2.99
C THR A 94 0.31 17.73 -4.49
N GLU A 95 1.55 17.65 -4.97
CA GLU A 95 1.89 17.31 -6.35
C GLU A 95 1.27 15.97 -6.77
N LEU A 96 1.43 14.92 -5.95
CA LEU A 96 0.82 13.63 -6.23
C LEU A 96 -0.72 13.72 -6.27
N LYS A 97 -1.34 14.52 -5.39
CA LYS A 97 -2.79 14.68 -5.42
C LYS A 97 -3.27 15.39 -6.68
N HIS A 98 -2.56 16.43 -7.09
CA HIS A 98 -2.86 17.19 -8.29
C HIS A 98 -2.70 16.34 -9.55
N GLU A 99 -1.60 15.57 -9.66
CA GLU A 99 -1.36 14.68 -10.81
C GLU A 99 -2.48 13.66 -11.04
N PHE A 100 -3.14 13.22 -9.96
CA PHE A 100 -4.13 12.13 -10.00
C PHE A 100 -5.53 12.61 -9.59
N GLU A 101 -5.84 13.90 -9.71
CA GLU A 101 -7.13 14.45 -9.26
C GLU A 101 -8.31 14.03 -10.14
N ASP A 102 -8.09 13.86 -11.44
CA ASP A 102 -9.10 13.45 -12.42
C ASP A 102 -9.30 11.93 -12.50
N GLU A 103 -8.46 11.15 -11.80
CA GLU A 103 -8.51 9.70 -11.82
C GLU A 103 -9.49 9.20 -10.74
N ALA A 104 -10.71 8.83 -11.14
CA ALA A 104 -11.77 8.42 -10.21
C ALA A 104 -11.41 7.15 -9.39
N ASP A 105 -10.57 6.29 -9.95
CA ASP A 105 -10.21 5.00 -9.35
C ASP A 105 -9.05 5.09 -8.36
N ILE A 106 -8.48 6.28 -8.12
CA ILE A 106 -7.39 6.46 -7.15
C ILE A 106 -7.79 7.30 -5.95
N THR A 107 -7.30 6.92 -4.78
CA THR A 107 -7.45 7.73 -3.56
C THR A 107 -6.11 7.85 -2.84
N ILE A 108 -5.70 9.08 -2.56
CA ILE A 108 -4.49 9.38 -1.80
C ILE A 108 -4.89 9.74 -0.36
N LYS A 109 -4.42 8.97 0.62
CA LYS A 109 -4.67 9.18 2.05
C LYS A 109 -3.37 9.50 2.77
N ASN A 110 -3.43 10.56 3.57
CA ASN A 110 -2.36 10.96 4.47
C ASN A 110 -2.83 10.79 5.92
N LEU A 111 -2.13 9.97 6.71
CA LEU A 111 -2.57 9.53 8.04
C LEU A 111 -1.51 9.81 9.09
N ASN A 112 -1.84 10.70 10.02
CA ASN A 112 -1.02 10.95 11.19
C ASN A 112 -1.25 9.84 12.24
N ARG A 113 -0.20 9.12 12.64
CA ARG A 113 -0.24 8.07 13.66
C ARG A 113 1.04 8.13 14.50
N GLU A 114 0.88 8.07 15.82
CA GLU A 114 2.02 8.01 16.76
C GLU A 114 2.98 6.84 16.47
N HIS A 115 2.43 5.69 16.06
CA HIS A 115 3.21 4.52 15.69
C HIS A 115 2.88 4.08 14.27
N ILE A 116 3.82 4.26 13.33
CA ILE A 116 3.63 3.97 11.89
C ILE A 116 3.16 2.53 11.65
N TYR A 117 3.88 1.55 12.20
CA TYR A 117 3.54 0.12 12.02
C TYR A 117 2.16 -0.24 12.56
N LYS A 118 1.82 0.22 13.77
CA LYS A 118 0.48 -0.01 14.36
C LYS A 118 -0.60 0.69 13.55
N GLY A 119 -0.31 1.90 13.06
CA GLY A 119 -1.16 2.68 12.16
C GLY A 119 -1.49 1.92 10.88
N LEU A 120 -0.46 1.40 10.21
CA LEU A 120 -0.59 0.58 9.01
C LEU A 120 -1.41 -0.68 9.28
N LYS A 121 -1.04 -1.44 10.32
CA LYS A 121 -1.73 -2.67 10.71
C LYS A 121 -3.22 -2.45 10.96
N THR A 122 -3.56 -1.38 11.66
CA THR A 122 -4.94 -1.00 11.94
C THR A 122 -5.68 -0.61 10.67
N TYR A 123 -5.04 0.19 9.82
CA TYR A 123 -5.64 0.65 8.57
C TYR A 123 -6.00 -0.51 7.64
N VAL A 124 -5.03 -1.41 7.40
CA VAL A 124 -5.24 -2.57 6.54
C VAL A 124 -6.31 -3.50 7.11
N LYS A 125 -6.32 -3.73 8.43
CA LYS A 125 -7.34 -4.55 9.08
C LYS A 125 -8.75 -3.99 8.88
N ASN A 126 -8.93 -2.68 9.04
CA ASN A 126 -10.22 -2.01 8.86
C ASN A 126 -10.65 -1.95 7.39
N PHE A 127 -9.69 -1.86 6.46
CA PHE A 127 -9.97 -1.90 5.04
C PHE A 127 -10.49 -3.27 4.58
N ILE A 128 -9.89 -4.35 5.11
CA ILE A 128 -10.30 -5.73 4.78
C ILE A 128 -11.61 -6.11 5.50
N ASN A 129 -11.80 -5.66 6.75
CA ASN A 129 -12.98 -5.98 7.57
C ASN A 129 -13.67 -4.69 8.07
N PRO A 130 -14.53 -4.07 7.25
CA PRO A 130 -15.21 -2.81 7.61
C PRO A 130 -16.23 -2.94 8.75
N THR A 131 -16.57 -4.15 9.20
CA THR A 131 -17.63 -4.44 10.19
C THR A 131 -17.32 -3.99 11.63
N PHE A 132 -16.15 -3.39 11.91
CA PHE A 132 -15.77 -2.92 13.26
C PHE A 132 -16.22 -1.48 13.62
N LEU A 133 -17.14 -0.89 12.84
CA LEU A 133 -17.74 0.42 13.11
C LEU A 133 -19.29 0.38 13.11
N ARG A 134 -19.87 -0.60 13.81
CA ARG A 134 -21.25 -0.55 14.29
C ARG A 134 -21.28 -0.80 15.78
#